data_AF-A0A9D0YPN6-F1
#
_entry.id   AF-A0A9D0YPN6-F1
#
_cell.length_a   1.000
_cell.length_b   1.000
_cell.length_c   1.000
_cell.angle_alpha   90.00
_cell.angle_beta   90.00
_cell.angle_gamma   90.00
#
_symmetry.space_group_name_H-M   'P 1'
#
loop_
_entity.id
_entity.type
_entity.pdbx_description
1 polymer ?
#
loop_
_entity_poly.entity_id
_entity_poly.type
_entity_poly.pdbx_seq_one_letter_code
_entity_poly.pdbx_strand_id
1 'polypeptide(L)'
;MEDKLLLGLLYLDKKFKTPTDIEELLPHIELVLKLASQRESFSGEEEYLLRKLFYKLNRFEKFVKRKSEMWSAKLKVEGRA
;
A
#
# COMPACT_ATOMS: atom_id res chain seq x y z
N MET A 1 5.84 -22.30 -15.19
CA MET A 1 5.49 -20.90 -15.50
C MET A 1 5.37 -20.21 -14.15
N GLU A 2 6.22 -19.24 -13.84
CA GLU A 2 6.20 -18.55 -12.54
C GLU A 2 4.86 -17.82 -12.34
N ASP A 3 4.21 -18.02 -11.17
CA ASP A 3 2.96 -17.32 -10.87
C ASP A 3 3.25 -15.84 -10.62
N LYS A 4 2.88 -15.01 -11.61
CA LYS A 4 3.14 -13.57 -11.59
C LYS A 4 2.44 -12.85 -10.43
N LEU A 5 1.31 -13.38 -9.94
CA LEU A 5 0.60 -12.78 -8.82
C LEU A 5 1.35 -13.03 -7.51
N LEU A 6 1.65 -14.29 -7.20
CA LEU A 6 2.37 -14.65 -5.99
C LEU A 6 3.75 -13.96 -5.92
N LEU A 7 4.48 -13.92 -7.03
CA LEU A 7 5.76 -13.21 -7.10
C LEU A 7 5.62 -11.70 -6.83
N GLY A 8 4.61 -11.06 -7.41
CA GLY A 8 4.34 -9.64 -7.16
C GLY A 8 3.97 -9.37 -5.70
N LEU A 9 3.18 -10.25 -5.10
CA LEU A 9 2.81 -10.17 -3.68
C LEU A 9 4.01 -10.35 -2.76
N LEU A 10 4.88 -11.33 -3.03
CA LEU A 10 6.12 -11.55 -2.26
C LEU A 10 7.09 -10.37 -2.40
N TYR A 11 7.22 -9.80 -3.61
CA TYR A 11 7.99 -8.60 -3.85
C TYR A 11 7.48 -7.42 -3.01
N LEU A 12 6.17 -7.15 -3.05
CA LEU A 12 5.56 -6.10 -2.26
C LEU A 12 5.67 -6.36 -0.76
N ASP A 13 5.55 -7.60 -0.28
CA ASP A 13 5.73 -7.85 1.16
C ASP A 13 7.17 -7.59 1.62
N LYS A 14 8.15 -7.91 0.77
CA LYS A 14 9.56 -7.65 1.04
C LYS A 14 9.89 -6.16 0.97
N LYS A 15 9.34 -5.42 0.02
CA LYS A 15 9.71 -4.01 -0.25
C LYS A 15 8.85 -2.98 0.47
N PHE A 16 7.56 -3.26 0.66
CA PHE A 16 6.63 -2.29 1.25
C PHE A 16 6.73 -2.31 2.78
N LYS A 17 7.58 -1.46 3.36
CA LYS A 17 7.87 -1.41 4.80
C LYS A 17 7.37 -0.13 5.46
N THR A 18 7.41 0.99 4.76
CA THR A 18 7.14 2.32 5.30
C THR A 18 6.14 3.10 4.44
N PRO A 19 5.50 4.15 4.97
CA PRO A 19 4.57 4.97 4.20
C PRO A 19 5.21 5.66 2.98
N THR A 20 6.50 6.00 3.04
CA THR A 20 7.20 6.67 1.93
C THR A 20 7.41 5.75 0.74
N ASP A 21 7.38 4.43 0.95
CA ASP A 21 7.55 3.45 -0.12
C ASP A 21 6.33 3.42 -1.06
N ILE A 22 5.19 4.04 -0.69
CA ILE A 22 3.96 4.03 -1.49
C ILE A 22 4.21 4.61 -2.89
N GLU A 23 4.92 5.74 -2.99
CA GLU A 23 5.12 6.42 -4.26
C GLU A 23 5.94 5.55 -5.24
N GLU A 24 7.00 4.92 -4.74
CA GLU A 24 7.85 4.03 -5.53
C GLU A 24 7.13 2.72 -5.90
N LEU A 25 6.33 2.17 -4.97
CA LEU A 25 5.69 0.87 -5.15
C LEU A 25 4.31 0.95 -5.81
N LEU A 26 3.75 2.15 -6.00
CA LEU A 26 2.42 2.33 -6.57
C LEU A 26 2.22 1.56 -7.89
N PRO A 27 3.14 1.61 -8.88
CA PRO A 27 2.96 0.86 -10.14
C PRO A 27 2.93 -0.66 -9.92
N HIS A 28 3.69 -1.16 -8.95
CA HIS A 28 3.72 -2.58 -8.61
C HIS A 28 2.46 -3.02 -7.87
N ILE A 29 1.93 -2.15 -6.99
CA ILE A 29 0.67 -2.36 -6.27
C ILE A 29 -0.49 -2.42 -7.28
N GLU A 30 -0.57 -1.47 -8.20
CA GLU A 30 -1.59 -1.45 -9.26
C GLU A 30 -1.54 -2.72 -10.12
N LEU A 31 -0.34 -3.15 -10.53
CA LEU A 31 -0.16 -4.36 -11.31
C LEU A 31 -0.65 -5.61 -10.55
N VAL A 32 -0.27 -5.75 -9.28
CA VAL A 32 -0.69 -6.88 -8.43
C VAL A 32 -2.20 -6.90 -8.24
N LEU A 33 -2.83 -5.74 -8.00
CA LEU A 33 -4.28 -5.65 -7.85
C LEU A 33 -5.01 -5.99 -9.15
N LYS A 34 -4.48 -5.56 -10.31
CA LYS A 34 -5.01 -5.93 -11.63
C LYS A 34 -4.91 -7.43 -11.90
N LEU A 35 -3.79 -8.05 -11.54
CA LEU A 35 -3.63 -9.50 -11.66
C LEU A 35 -4.59 -10.24 -10.73
N ALA A 36 -4.74 -9.78 -9.48
CA ALA A 36 -5.66 -10.37 -8.52
C ALA A 36 -7.12 -10.27 -8.98
N SER A 37 -7.54 -9.15 -9.59
CA SER A 37 -8.91 -8.98 -10.10
C SER A 37 -9.26 -9.90 -11.27
N GLN A 38 -8.27 -10.49 -11.93
CA GLN A 38 -8.46 -11.43 -13.04
C GLN A 38 -8.53 -12.89 -12.57
N ARG A 39 -8.37 -13.15 -11.25
CA ARG A 39 -8.41 -14.50 -10.69
C ARG A 39 -9.79 -14.83 -10.15
N GLU A 40 -10.20 -16.07 -10.37
CA GLU A 40 -11.44 -16.64 -9.80
C GLU A 40 -11.24 -17.16 -8.37
N SER A 41 -10.01 -17.54 -8.02
CA SER A 41 -9.65 -18.03 -6.69
C SER A 41 -8.18 -17.71 -6.35
N PHE A 42 -7.88 -17.74 -5.06
CA PHE A 42 -6.54 -17.52 -4.52
C PHE A 42 -6.11 -18.74 -3.70
N SER A 43 -4.82 -19.03 -3.72
CA SER A 43 -4.21 -19.90 -2.71
C SER A 43 -4.24 -19.24 -1.33
N GLY A 44 -4.08 -20.02 -0.27
CA GLY A 44 -4.03 -19.49 1.10
C GLY A 44 -2.89 -18.49 1.32
N GLU A 45 -1.76 -18.67 0.64
CA GLU A 45 -0.63 -17.75 0.70
C GLU A 45 -0.93 -16.41 0.00
N GLU A 46 -1.51 -16.46 -1.21
CA GLU A 46 -1.92 -15.25 -1.93
C GLU A 46 -2.97 -14.46 -1.14
N GLU A 47 -3.96 -15.15 -0.55
CA GLU A 47 -4.98 -14.50 0.27
C GLU A 47 -4.37 -13.81 1.49
N TYR A 48 -3.44 -14.49 2.18
CA TYR A 48 -2.71 -13.91 3.31
C TYR A 48 -1.93 -12.64 2.90
N LEU A 49 -1.20 -12.70 1.79
CA LEU A 49 -0.39 -11.58 1.31
C LEU A 49 -1.25 -10.42 0.81
N LEU A 50 -2.37 -10.68 0.12
CA LEU A 50 -3.33 -9.66 -0.28
C LEU A 50 -3.94 -8.95 0.93
N ARG A 51 -4.38 -9.70 1.95
CA ARG A 51 -4.90 -9.13 3.20
C ARG A 51 -3.85 -8.24 3.88
N LYS A 52 -2.59 -8.70 3.92
CA LYS A 52 -1.47 -7.93 4.48
C LYS A 52 -1.18 -6.65 3.70
N LEU A 53 -1.25 -6.71 2.37
CA LEU A 53 -1.10 -5.54 1.49
C LEU A 53 -2.19 -4.50 1.75
N PHE A 54 -3.47 -4.91 1.77
CA PHE A 54 -4.58 -4.00 2.08
C PHE A 54 -4.49 -3.40 3.47
N TYR A 55 -4.05 -4.18 4.46
CA TYR A 55 -3.82 -3.67 5.81
C TYR A 55 -2.75 -2.57 5.83
N LYS A 56 -1.63 -2.76 5.13
CA LYS A 56 -0.57 -1.74 5.01
C LYS A 56 -1.08 -0.48 4.32
N LEU A 57 -1.78 -0.62 3.18
CA LEU A 57 -2.38 0.49 2.45
C LEU A 57 -3.32 1.32 3.34
N ASN A 58 -4.26 0.67 4.02
CA ASN A 58 -5.20 1.34 4.93
C ASN A 58 -4.50 2.01 6.12
N ARG A 59 -3.47 1.38 6.68
CA ARG A 59 -2.69 1.94 7.78
C ARG A 59 -1.93 3.18 7.34
N PHE A 60 -1.35 3.16 6.15
CA PHE A 60 -0.53 4.26 5.65
C PHE A 60 -1.37 5.40 5.09
N GLU A 61 -2.53 5.15 4.50
CA GLU A 61 -3.50 6.19 4.16
C GLU A 61 -3.91 6.99 5.41
N LYS A 62 -4.19 6.32 6.52
CA LYS A 62 -4.44 6.97 7.82
C LYS A 62 -3.24 7.78 8.32
N PHE A 63 -2.02 7.30 8.07
CA PHE A 63 -0.80 8.01 8.45
C PHE A 63 -0.60 9.29 7.63
N VAL A 64 -0.83 9.22 6.32
CA VAL A 64 -0.76 10.38 5.40
C VAL A 64 -1.83 11.41 5.75
N LYS A 65 -3.08 10.98 5.99
CA LYS A 65 -4.17 11.88 6.44
C LYS A 65 -3.82 12.58 7.75
N ARG A 66 -3.34 11.85 8.77
CA ARG A 66 -2.91 12.43 10.05
C ARG A 66 -1.74 13.41 9.91
N LYS A 67 -0.75 13.11 9.06
CA LYS A 67 0.36 14.02 8.76
C LYS A 67 -0.13 15.31 8.10
N SER A 68 -1.01 15.18 7.11
CA SER A 68 -1.62 16.33 6.41
C SER A 68 -2.43 17.22 7.36
N GLU A 69 -3.22 16.63 8.26
CA GLU A 69 -3.97 17.35 9.30
C GLU A 69 -3.03 18.09 10.27
N MET A 70 -1.99 17.43 10.77
CA MET A 70 -1.00 18.07 11.66
C MET A 70 -0.25 19.22 10.97
N TRP A 71 0.15 19.05 9.71
CA TRP A 71 0.82 20.09 8.95
C TRP A 71 -0.12 21.27 8.65
N SER A 72 -1.36 20.99 8.28
CA SER A 72 -2.39 22.02 8.10
C SER A 72 -2.67 22.79 9.39
N ALA A 73 -2.68 22.10 10.53
CA ALA A 73 -2.83 22.73 11.85
C ALA A 73 -1.62 23.62 12.18
N LYS A 74 -0.40 23.15 11.91
CA LYS A 74 0.83 23.91 12.17
C LYS A 74 0.94 25.16 11.28
N LEU A 75 0.62 25.05 10.00
CA LEU A 75 0.62 26.18 9.05
C LEU A 75 -0.47 27.23 9.38
N LYS A 76 -1.62 26.81 9.92
CA LYS A 76 -2.66 27.74 10.42
C LYS A 76 -2.23 28.50 11.68
N VAL A 77 -1.32 27.94 12.48
CA VAL A 77 -0.76 28.62 13.66
C VAL A 77 0.33 29.62 13.24
N GLU A 78 1.14 29.28 12.24
CA GLU A 78 2.21 30.17 11.73
C GLU A 78 1.67 31.33 10.86
N GLY A 79 0.49 31.19 10.26
CA GLY A 79 -0.18 32.25 9.47
C GLY A 79 -1.04 33.23 10.28
N ARG A 80 -1.05 33.15 11.61
CA ARG A 80 -1.63 34.16 12.51
C ARG A 80 -0.49 34.98 13.14
N ALA A 81 0.07 35.88 12.36
CA ALA A 81 0.93 36.97 12.82
C ALA A 81 0.40 38.29 12.25
#